data_AF-A0A9P9GSV9-F1
#
_entry.id   AF-A0A9P9GSV9-F1
#
_cell.length_a   1.000
_cell.length_b   1.000
_cell.length_c   1.000
_cell.angle_alpha   90.00
_cell.angle_beta   90.00
_cell.angle_gamma   90.00
#
_symmetry.space_group_name_H-M   'P 1'
#
loop_
_entity.id
_entity.type
_entity.pdbx_description
1 polymer ?
#
loop_
_entity_poly.entity_id
_entity_poly.type
_entity_poly.pdbx_seq_one_letter_code
_entity_poly.pdbx_strand_id
1 'polypeptide(L)'
;MVQYSTQYQAYIPWDYTLTSTSGSCPSKARVLATYAVTAAIISALCLLVGHRDIAGWLTFGKLDSEKAWAWRLTWVFPLGFSLAAAAINVVIIAQHEGRSSDYPRHSLFLLQLTLPRMSFFCLLIVFWIQLLAVSPRVNAADTGLVAELAHGSAAASALIAELLIQIPLLYYLGKIGYFAFSQKYLPTDSNYSQVPKAAKMMHGAALYHLGSSCVALLFLIVFCTGLFPSIELSKHLRMKYVICICVVLGMFTFCADWIFWAGFLELAGDTYCVPELELQAGIRIVLSALGAFFGGAI
;
A
#
# COMPACT_ATOMS: atom_id res chain seq x y z
N MET A 1 -14.94 25.85 24.55
CA MET A 1 -15.53 24.85 23.62
C MET A 1 -15.29 25.35 22.21
N VAL A 2 -14.46 24.62 21.46
CA VAL A 2 -13.91 25.04 20.16
C VAL A 2 -14.87 24.55 19.07
N GLN A 3 -15.63 25.47 18.48
CA GLN A 3 -16.70 25.21 17.50
C GLN A 3 -16.17 24.96 16.07
N TYR A 4 -14.91 24.56 15.91
CA TYR A 4 -14.19 24.56 14.63
C TYR A 4 -14.37 23.29 13.78
N SER A 5 -15.03 22.24 14.27
CA SER A 5 -15.06 20.94 13.56
C SER A 5 -16.11 20.81 12.46
N THR A 6 -17.17 21.62 12.46
CA THR A 6 -18.27 21.46 11.47
C THR A 6 -17.91 21.97 10.08
N GLN A 7 -17.05 22.98 9.97
CA GLN A 7 -16.73 23.58 8.67
C GLN A 7 -15.90 22.63 7.79
N TYR A 8 -15.04 21.80 8.37
CA TYR A 8 -14.15 20.91 7.60
C TYR A 8 -14.81 19.60 7.16
N GLN A 9 -15.89 19.18 7.83
CA GLN A 9 -16.65 17.99 7.46
C GLN A 9 -17.24 18.09 6.05
N ALA A 10 -17.58 19.30 5.59
CA ALA A 10 -18.09 19.52 4.23
C ALA A 10 -17.10 19.09 3.12
N TYR A 11 -15.80 18.95 3.42
CA TYR A 11 -14.78 18.56 2.45
C TYR A 11 -14.47 17.07 2.45
N ILE A 12 -15.07 16.29 3.34
CA ILE A 12 -14.83 14.85 3.49
C ILE A 12 -16.01 14.08 2.87
N PRO A 13 -15.78 13.05 2.03
CA PRO A 13 -16.85 12.36 1.30
C PRO A 13 -17.67 11.38 2.14
N TRP A 14 -17.49 11.36 3.45
CA TRP A 14 -18.22 10.50 4.37
C TRP A 14 -18.76 11.29 5.55
N ASP A 15 -19.84 10.77 6.11
CA ASP A 15 -20.69 11.36 7.13
C ASP A 15 -20.38 10.89 8.55
N TYR A 16 -19.45 9.94 8.71
CA TYR A 16 -19.08 9.39 10.00
C TYR A 16 -17.90 10.10 10.66
N THR A 17 -17.87 10.04 11.99
CA THR A 17 -16.78 10.54 12.84
C THR A 17 -16.32 9.46 13.81
N LEU A 18 -15.02 9.43 14.11
CA LEU A 18 -14.42 8.61 15.17
C LEU A 18 -14.03 9.56 16.30
N THR A 19 -14.72 9.47 17.44
CA THR A 19 -14.57 10.44 18.54
C THR A 19 -14.42 9.71 19.86
N SER A 20 -13.33 9.99 20.58
CA SER A 20 -13.09 9.34 21.87
C SER A 20 -14.04 9.84 22.97
N THR A 21 -14.61 8.88 23.69
CA THR A 21 -15.38 9.13 24.92
C THR A 21 -14.50 9.58 26.08
N SER A 22 -13.20 9.21 26.09
CA SER A 22 -12.24 9.65 27.11
C SER A 22 -11.73 11.08 26.87
N GLY A 23 -12.06 11.67 25.72
CA GLY A 23 -11.65 13.03 25.33
C GLY A 23 -10.17 13.17 24.96
N SER A 24 -9.38 12.10 24.98
CA SER A 24 -7.96 12.12 24.64
C SER A 24 -7.69 11.51 23.26
N CYS A 25 -7.61 12.34 22.22
CA CYS A 25 -7.22 11.89 20.88
C CYS A 25 -5.72 12.06 20.63
N PRO A 26 -5.07 11.12 19.92
CA PRO A 26 -3.68 11.31 19.52
C PRO A 26 -3.56 12.52 18.59
N SER A 27 -2.48 13.30 18.74
CA SER A 27 -2.24 14.42 17.83
C SER A 27 -1.98 13.92 16.41
N LYS A 28 -2.35 14.73 15.41
CA LYS A 28 -2.13 14.43 13.97
C LYS A 28 -0.68 14.04 13.67
N ALA A 29 0.27 14.77 14.26
CA ALA A 29 1.70 14.50 14.14
C ALA A 29 2.09 13.14 14.72
N ARG A 30 1.52 12.75 15.88
CA ARG A 30 1.73 11.41 16.46
C ARG A 30 1.21 10.33 15.52
N VAL A 31 0.01 10.48 14.95
CA VAL A 31 -0.56 9.51 14.00
C VAL A 31 0.34 9.33 12.77
N LEU A 32 0.73 10.43 12.11
CA LEU A 32 1.62 10.38 10.95
C LEU A 32 3.00 9.79 11.29
N ALA A 33 3.58 10.18 12.43
CA ALA A 33 4.86 9.65 12.88
C ALA A 33 4.78 8.15 13.16
N THR A 34 3.71 7.67 13.81
CA THR A 34 3.51 6.24 14.04
C THR A 34 3.39 5.49 12.72
N TYR A 35 2.64 6.00 11.73
CA TYR A 35 2.58 5.38 10.41
C TYR A 35 3.96 5.33 9.72
N ALA A 36 4.78 6.37 9.89
CA ALA A 36 6.08 6.47 9.23
C ALA A 36 7.06 5.45 9.83
N VAL A 37 7.12 5.41 11.16
CA VAL A 37 7.93 4.44 11.91
C VAL A 37 7.47 3.02 11.61
N THR A 38 6.15 2.77 11.61
CA THR A 38 5.57 1.47 11.29
C THR A 38 5.98 1.01 9.89
N ALA A 39 5.87 1.89 8.90
CA ALA A 39 6.23 1.56 7.52
C ALA A 39 7.74 1.29 7.35
N ALA A 40 8.59 2.05 8.06
CA ALA A 40 10.04 1.81 8.08
C ALA A 40 10.40 0.46 8.72
N ILE A 41 9.78 0.11 9.86
CA ILE A 41 9.97 -1.19 10.52
C ILE A 41 9.50 -2.32 9.59
N ILE A 42 8.31 -2.19 8.99
CA ILE A 42 7.79 -3.16 8.02
C ILE A 42 8.77 -3.35 6.87
N SER A 43 9.28 -2.27 6.27
CA SER A 43 10.25 -2.38 5.18
C SER A 43 11.53 -3.11 5.61
N ALA A 44 12.11 -2.76 6.77
CA ALA A 44 13.31 -3.41 7.28
C ALA A 44 13.07 -4.91 7.54
N LEU A 45 11.97 -5.26 8.19
CA LEU A 45 11.62 -6.65 8.46
C LEU A 45 11.35 -7.43 7.17
N CYS A 46 10.59 -6.86 6.23
CA CYS A 46 10.30 -7.52 4.95
C CYS A 46 11.57 -7.78 4.13
N LEU A 47 12.54 -6.87 4.15
CA LEU A 47 13.85 -7.10 3.52
C LEU A 47 14.61 -8.24 4.21
N LEU A 48 14.57 -8.32 5.54
CA LEU A 48 15.24 -9.38 6.30
C LEU A 48 14.58 -10.74 6.07
N VAL A 49 13.28 -10.86 6.34
CA VAL A 49 12.56 -12.15 6.34
C VAL A 49 12.14 -12.59 4.93
N GLY A 50 12.09 -11.67 3.97
CA GLY A 50 11.84 -11.96 2.56
C GLY A 50 13.07 -12.50 1.82
N HIS A 51 14.22 -12.58 2.47
CA HIS A 51 15.42 -13.20 1.92
C HIS A 51 15.29 -14.73 1.94
N ARG A 52 15.46 -15.37 0.78
CA ARG A 52 15.28 -16.83 0.61
C ARG A 52 16.10 -17.66 1.59
N ASP A 53 17.40 -17.35 1.76
CA ASP A 53 18.25 -18.13 2.67
C ASP A 53 17.81 -18.04 4.15
N ILE A 54 17.30 -16.89 4.58
CA ILE A 54 16.77 -16.70 5.93
C ILE A 54 15.47 -17.51 6.09
N ALA A 55 14.60 -17.46 5.09
CA ALA A 55 13.38 -18.24 5.08
C ALA A 55 13.65 -19.76 5.04
N GLY A 56 14.62 -20.20 4.24
CA GLY A 56 15.09 -21.58 4.17
C GLY A 56 15.67 -22.05 5.52
N TRP A 57 16.48 -21.21 6.16
CA TRP A 57 17.02 -21.49 7.50
C TRP A 57 15.91 -21.65 8.55
N LEU A 58 14.96 -20.70 8.61
CA LEU A 58 13.83 -20.75 9.55
C LEU A 58 12.89 -21.95 9.32
N THR A 59 12.81 -22.44 8.07
CA THR A 59 11.92 -23.54 7.68
C THR A 59 12.64 -24.88 7.64
N PHE A 60 13.92 -24.93 8.04
CA PHE A 60 14.79 -26.11 7.95
C PHE A 60 14.84 -26.70 6.54
N GLY A 61 14.80 -25.85 5.52
CA GLY A 61 14.82 -26.22 4.10
C GLY A 61 13.57 -26.95 3.61
N LYS A 62 12.50 -27.06 4.42
CA LYS A 62 11.28 -27.79 4.01
C LYS A 62 10.43 -27.04 2.98
N LEU A 63 10.50 -25.71 2.97
CA LEU A 63 9.73 -24.88 2.04
C LEU A 63 10.51 -24.48 0.78
N ASP A 64 11.85 -24.60 0.81
CA ASP A 64 12.77 -24.23 -0.28
C ASP A 64 12.92 -25.34 -1.34
N SER A 65 11.80 -25.83 -1.86
CA SER A 65 11.81 -26.75 -2.98
C SER A 65 11.83 -25.93 -4.27
N GLU A 66 13.00 -25.80 -4.92
CA GLU A 66 13.20 -25.03 -6.18
C GLU A 66 12.21 -25.39 -7.30
N LYS A 67 11.58 -26.57 -7.26
CA LYS A 67 10.59 -27.05 -8.24
C LYS A 67 9.14 -26.91 -7.79
N ALA A 68 8.88 -26.32 -6.61
CA ALA A 68 7.54 -26.25 -6.07
C ALA A 68 6.73 -25.22 -6.87
N TRP A 69 5.78 -25.70 -7.67
CA TRP A 69 4.72 -24.89 -8.28
C TRP A 69 4.02 -23.94 -7.28
N ALA A 70 4.12 -24.24 -5.98
CA ALA A 70 3.60 -23.47 -4.87
C ALA A 70 4.11 -22.01 -4.82
N TRP A 71 5.28 -21.69 -5.39
CA TRP A 71 5.75 -20.30 -5.46
C TRP A 71 4.74 -19.40 -6.22
N ARG A 72 3.96 -19.97 -7.13
CA ARG A 72 2.92 -19.21 -7.86
C ARG A 72 1.73 -18.82 -6.99
N LEU A 73 1.60 -19.38 -5.79
CA LEU A 73 0.52 -19.11 -4.84
C LEU A 73 0.99 -18.31 -3.62
N THR A 74 2.27 -18.01 -3.50
CA THR A 74 2.82 -17.30 -2.34
C THR A 74 2.27 -15.89 -2.17
N TRP A 75 1.88 -15.22 -3.27
CA TRP A 75 1.24 -13.90 -3.24
C TRP A 75 -0.06 -13.87 -2.43
N VAL A 76 -0.72 -15.01 -2.20
CA VAL A 76 -1.92 -15.12 -1.36
C VAL A 76 -1.59 -14.73 0.08
N PHE A 77 -0.38 -15.00 0.57
CA PHE A 77 0.03 -14.66 1.94
C PHE A 77 0.16 -13.14 2.16
N PRO A 78 1.01 -12.38 1.43
CA PRO A 78 1.08 -10.94 1.62
C PRO A 78 -0.24 -10.24 1.32
N LEU A 79 -1.04 -10.72 0.35
CA LEU A 79 -2.39 -10.22 0.12
C LEU A 79 -3.29 -10.45 1.32
N GLY A 80 -3.45 -11.72 1.73
CA GLY A 80 -4.35 -12.13 2.80
C GLY A 80 -4.00 -11.48 4.13
N PHE A 81 -2.71 -11.41 4.48
CA PHE A 81 -2.25 -10.75 5.71
C PHE A 81 -2.43 -9.24 5.67
N SER A 82 -2.27 -8.59 4.52
CA SER A 82 -2.54 -7.14 4.39
C SER A 82 -4.03 -6.84 4.55
N LEU A 83 -4.91 -7.65 3.94
CA LEU A 83 -6.36 -7.52 4.11
C LEU A 83 -6.77 -7.84 5.55
N ALA A 84 -6.19 -8.87 6.16
CA ALA A 84 -6.45 -9.23 7.56
C ALA A 84 -6.02 -8.10 8.52
N ALA A 85 -4.85 -7.49 8.32
CA ALA A 85 -4.40 -6.36 9.14
C ALA A 85 -5.39 -5.19 9.08
N ALA A 86 -5.85 -4.82 7.87
CA ALA A 86 -6.85 -3.78 7.71
C ALA A 86 -8.19 -4.15 8.39
N ALA A 87 -8.64 -5.39 8.23
CA ALA A 87 -9.88 -5.86 8.86
C ALA A 87 -9.80 -5.87 10.39
N ILE A 88 -8.70 -6.36 10.97
CA ILE A 88 -8.50 -6.39 12.42
C ILE A 88 -8.44 -4.96 12.97
N ASN A 89 -7.74 -4.04 12.30
CA ASN A 89 -7.72 -2.62 12.70
C ASN A 89 -9.12 -2.00 12.69
N VAL A 90 -9.95 -2.31 11.68
CA VAL A 90 -11.36 -1.89 11.67
C VAL A 90 -12.15 -2.49 12.82
N VAL A 91 -11.90 -3.75 13.18
CA VAL A 91 -12.56 -4.39 14.34
C VAL A 91 -12.14 -3.70 15.65
N ILE A 92 -10.86 -3.35 15.82
CA ILE A 92 -10.36 -2.60 16.98
C ILE A 92 -11.04 -1.23 17.06
N ILE A 93 -11.05 -0.48 15.96
CA ILE A 93 -11.76 0.81 15.87
C ILE A 93 -13.24 0.60 16.21
N ALA A 94 -13.85 -0.49 15.71
CA ALA A 94 -15.26 -0.74 15.87
C ALA A 94 -15.67 -1.12 17.29
N GLN A 95 -14.76 -1.75 18.04
CA GLN A 95 -15.00 -2.20 19.40
C GLN A 95 -14.71 -1.11 20.43
N HIS A 96 -13.81 -0.17 20.13
CA HIS A 96 -13.24 0.68 21.17
C HIS A 96 -14.09 1.90 21.59
N GLU A 97 -15.23 2.18 20.95
CA GLU A 97 -16.04 3.35 21.30
C GLU A 97 -17.54 3.05 21.34
N GLY A 98 -18.21 3.63 22.35
CA GLY A 98 -19.57 3.32 22.73
C GLY A 98 -20.60 3.67 21.67
N ARG A 99 -20.93 2.69 20.81
CA ARG A 99 -22.19 2.44 20.06
C ARG A 99 -22.92 3.60 19.35
N SER A 100 -22.47 4.85 19.41
CA SER A 100 -23.23 6.01 18.92
C SER A 100 -22.85 6.44 17.50
N SER A 101 -21.88 5.79 16.86
CA SER A 101 -21.48 6.13 15.49
C SER A 101 -21.77 4.98 14.53
N ASP A 102 -22.77 5.19 13.66
CA ASP A 102 -23.12 4.36 12.52
C ASP A 102 -22.05 4.49 11.40
N TYR A 103 -20.77 4.20 11.70
CA TYR A 103 -19.78 4.18 10.63
C TYR A 103 -19.90 2.92 9.77
N PRO A 104 -19.93 3.06 8.44
CA PRO A 104 -19.83 1.92 7.54
C PRO A 104 -18.45 1.27 7.65
N ARG A 105 -18.38 0.07 8.24
CA ARG A 105 -17.13 -0.71 8.42
C ARG A 105 -16.35 -0.91 7.12
N HIS A 106 -17.04 -1.02 5.99
CA HIS A 106 -16.41 -1.17 4.68
C HIS A 106 -15.64 0.10 4.26
N SER A 107 -16.12 1.30 4.59
CA SER A 107 -15.41 2.55 4.30
C SER A 107 -14.15 2.67 5.16
N LEU A 108 -14.23 2.31 6.45
CA LEU A 108 -13.04 2.26 7.31
C LEU A 108 -12.03 1.22 6.81
N PHE A 109 -12.49 0.07 6.33
CA PHE A 109 -11.63 -0.94 5.75
C PHE A 109 -10.89 -0.41 4.52
N LEU A 110 -11.60 0.22 3.58
CA LEU A 110 -11.00 0.83 2.40
C LEU A 110 -10.05 1.97 2.76
N LEU A 111 -10.38 2.78 3.76
CA LEU A 111 -9.48 3.80 4.30
C LEU A 111 -8.21 3.18 4.88
N GLN A 112 -8.30 2.08 5.64
CA GLN A 112 -7.12 1.37 6.14
C GLN A 112 -6.25 0.81 5.01
N LEU A 113 -6.86 0.45 3.87
CA LEU A 113 -6.11 0.05 2.68
C LEU A 113 -5.39 1.21 1.97
N THR A 114 -5.69 2.48 2.26
CA THR A 114 -4.95 3.64 1.73
C THR A 114 -3.71 3.97 2.56
N LEU A 115 -3.47 3.27 3.68
CA LEU A 115 -2.30 3.55 4.51
C LEU A 115 -1.01 3.28 3.72
N PRO A 116 -0.02 4.19 3.76
CA PRO A 116 1.22 4.05 3.00
C PRO A 116 1.87 2.67 3.23
N ARG A 117 2.15 1.93 2.14
CA ARG A 117 2.81 0.61 2.17
C ARG A 117 4.19 0.71 1.53
N MET A 118 5.24 0.65 2.36
CA MET A 118 6.62 0.78 1.87
C MET A 118 7.28 -0.54 1.46
N SER A 119 6.84 -1.66 2.02
CA SER A 119 7.56 -2.93 1.91
C SER A 119 7.70 -3.43 0.47
N PHE A 120 6.64 -3.39 -0.32
CA PHE A 120 6.68 -3.92 -1.70
C PHE A 120 7.69 -3.14 -2.55
N PHE A 121 7.75 -1.81 -2.44
CA PHE A 121 8.69 -1.02 -3.22
C PHE A 121 10.13 -1.23 -2.75
N CYS A 122 10.38 -1.35 -1.45
CA CYS A 122 11.72 -1.64 -0.92
C CYS A 122 12.23 -3.00 -1.44
N LEU A 123 11.36 -4.02 -1.43
CA LEU A 123 11.68 -5.34 -2.00
C LEU A 123 11.97 -5.25 -3.51
N LEU A 124 11.17 -4.48 -4.26
CA LEU A 124 11.40 -4.27 -5.69
C LEU A 124 12.71 -3.53 -5.98
N ILE A 125 13.10 -2.54 -5.16
CA ILE A 125 14.39 -1.85 -5.29
C ILE A 125 15.54 -2.83 -5.08
N VAL A 126 15.51 -3.64 -4.02
CA VAL A 126 16.56 -4.64 -3.76
C VAL A 126 16.59 -5.68 -4.87
N PHE A 127 15.43 -6.17 -5.31
CA PHE A 127 15.33 -7.10 -6.44
C PHE A 127 15.91 -6.49 -7.73
N TRP A 128 15.63 -5.22 -8.02
CA TRP A 128 16.18 -4.51 -9.17
C TRP A 128 17.71 -4.38 -9.09
N ILE A 129 18.25 -4.04 -7.92
CA ILE A 129 19.70 -3.97 -7.70
C ILE A 129 20.35 -5.33 -7.92
N GLN A 130 19.77 -6.40 -7.37
CA GLN A 130 20.24 -7.78 -7.58
C GLN A 130 20.22 -8.17 -9.06
N LEU A 131 19.16 -7.80 -9.78
CA LEU A 131 19.01 -8.03 -11.21
C LEU A 131 20.04 -7.24 -12.05
N LEU A 132 20.48 -6.07 -11.59
CA LEU A 132 21.55 -5.31 -12.23
C LEU A 132 22.93 -5.95 -11.99
N ALA A 133 23.16 -6.49 -10.79
CA ALA A 133 24.43 -7.09 -10.38
C ALA A 133 24.70 -8.46 -11.02
N VAL A 134 23.66 -9.22 -11.35
CA VAL A 134 23.82 -10.56 -11.96
C VAL A 134 23.94 -10.44 -13.48
N SER A 135 25.06 -10.92 -14.01
CA SER A 135 25.22 -11.16 -15.45
C SER A 135 24.41 -12.39 -15.86
N PRO A 136 23.71 -12.37 -17.01
CA PRO A 136 22.92 -13.50 -17.46
C PRO A 136 23.80 -14.74 -17.63
N ARG A 137 23.62 -15.74 -16.76
CA ARG A 137 24.29 -17.03 -16.88
C ARG A 137 23.57 -17.87 -17.94
N VAL A 138 24.35 -18.59 -18.74
CA VAL A 138 23.86 -19.45 -19.84
C VAL A 138 22.87 -20.53 -19.35
N ASN A 139 22.93 -20.91 -18.07
CA ASN A 139 22.09 -21.96 -17.49
C ASN A 139 20.80 -21.44 -16.79
N ALA A 140 20.52 -20.14 -16.80
CA ALA A 140 19.35 -19.55 -16.14
C ALA A 140 18.01 -19.87 -16.85
N ALA A 141 18.05 -20.59 -17.96
CA ALA A 141 16.86 -20.95 -18.73
C ALA A 141 15.95 -21.94 -17.99
N ASP A 142 16.50 -22.78 -17.10
CA ASP A 142 15.78 -23.90 -16.49
C ASP A 142 15.10 -23.55 -15.15
N THR A 143 15.69 -22.67 -14.35
CA THR A 143 15.22 -22.30 -12.99
C THR A 143 14.39 -21.02 -12.96
N GLY A 144 14.54 -20.15 -13.96
CA GLY A 144 13.82 -18.88 -14.03
C GLY A 144 14.45 -17.78 -13.15
N LEU A 145 14.60 -16.60 -13.74
CA LEU A 145 15.34 -15.45 -13.17
C LEU A 145 14.85 -14.98 -11.77
N VAL A 146 13.57 -15.16 -11.46
CA VAL A 146 13.00 -14.76 -10.17
C VAL A 146 13.46 -15.68 -9.04
N ALA A 147 13.62 -16.98 -9.31
CA ALA A 147 14.04 -17.96 -8.31
C ALA A 147 15.54 -17.87 -8.00
N GLU A 148 16.35 -17.35 -8.93
CA GLU A 148 17.79 -17.20 -8.73
C GLU A 148 18.16 -16.06 -7.77
N LEU A 149 17.30 -15.06 -7.63
CA LEU A 149 17.58 -13.86 -6.83
C LEU A 149 17.00 -14.01 -5.42
N ALA A 150 17.81 -13.68 -4.41
CA ALA A 150 17.47 -13.95 -3.02
C ALA A 150 16.17 -13.28 -2.53
N HIS A 151 15.77 -12.15 -3.12
CA HIS A 151 14.50 -11.47 -2.82
C HIS A 151 13.47 -11.59 -3.94
N GLY A 152 13.73 -12.37 -4.99
CA GLY A 152 12.89 -12.39 -6.20
C GLY A 152 11.46 -12.87 -5.92
N SER A 153 11.31 -14.00 -5.21
CA SER A 153 9.98 -14.53 -4.87
C SER A 153 9.20 -13.56 -3.97
N ALA A 154 9.84 -13.02 -2.93
CA ALA A 154 9.21 -12.04 -2.03
C ALA A 154 8.79 -10.76 -2.75
N ALA A 155 9.65 -10.21 -3.61
CA ALA A 155 9.35 -9.01 -4.38
C ALA A 155 8.20 -9.22 -5.39
N ALA A 156 8.22 -10.36 -6.11
CA ALA A 156 7.16 -10.71 -7.04
C ALA A 156 5.82 -10.91 -6.33
N SER A 157 5.82 -11.63 -5.21
CA SER A 157 4.64 -11.89 -4.38
C SER A 157 4.04 -10.60 -3.81
N ALA A 158 4.90 -9.73 -3.28
CA ALA A 158 4.47 -8.43 -2.76
C ALA A 158 3.92 -7.52 -3.86
N LEU A 159 4.53 -7.52 -5.06
CA LEU A 159 4.01 -6.76 -6.20
C LEU A 159 2.63 -7.26 -6.64
N ILE A 160 2.44 -8.57 -6.78
CA ILE A 160 1.12 -9.13 -7.15
C ILE A 160 0.07 -8.79 -6.09
N ALA A 161 0.40 -8.95 -4.81
CA ALA A 161 -0.49 -8.59 -3.71
C ALA A 161 -0.86 -7.10 -3.75
N GLU A 162 0.12 -6.22 -3.98
CA GLU A 162 -0.12 -4.78 -4.08
C GLU A 162 -1.07 -4.46 -5.24
N LEU A 163 -0.85 -5.04 -6.43
CA LEU A 163 -1.73 -4.83 -7.59
C LEU A 163 -3.18 -5.24 -7.32
N LEU A 164 -3.38 -6.34 -6.58
CA LEU A 164 -4.72 -6.80 -6.19
C LEU A 164 -5.37 -5.88 -5.15
N ILE A 165 -4.60 -5.33 -4.21
CA ILE A 165 -5.09 -4.34 -3.24
C ILE A 165 -5.40 -2.99 -3.91
N GLN A 166 -4.68 -2.63 -4.98
CA GLN A 166 -4.98 -1.42 -5.74
C GLN A 166 -6.39 -1.45 -6.34
N ILE A 167 -6.95 -2.61 -6.70
CA ILE A 167 -8.30 -2.69 -7.30
C ILE A 167 -9.39 -2.08 -6.40
N PRO A 168 -9.63 -2.54 -5.16
CA PRO A 168 -10.61 -1.91 -4.26
C PRO A 168 -10.19 -0.49 -3.85
N LEU A 169 -8.89 -0.21 -3.78
CA LEU A 169 -8.39 1.13 -3.46
C LEU A 169 -8.74 2.16 -4.54
N LEU A 170 -8.63 1.79 -5.83
CA LEU A 170 -8.98 2.68 -6.94
C LEU A 170 -10.46 3.03 -6.96
N TYR A 171 -11.32 2.08 -6.61
CA TYR A 171 -12.75 2.36 -6.41
C TYR A 171 -12.95 3.41 -5.31
N TYR A 172 -12.28 3.25 -4.16
CA TYR A 172 -12.40 4.16 -3.03
C TYR A 172 -11.86 5.58 -3.33
N LEU A 173 -10.66 5.66 -3.91
CA LEU A 173 -10.05 6.93 -4.34
C LEU A 173 -10.85 7.59 -5.46
N GLY A 174 -11.44 6.81 -6.36
CA GLY A 174 -12.37 7.28 -7.39
C GLY A 174 -13.60 7.94 -6.79
N LYS A 175 -14.18 7.40 -5.72
CA LYS A 175 -15.29 8.02 -4.99
C LYS A 175 -14.89 9.37 -4.37
N ILE A 176 -13.69 9.46 -3.79
CA ILE A 176 -13.14 10.71 -3.24
C ILE A 176 -12.94 11.75 -4.35
N GLY A 177 -12.35 11.35 -5.49
CA GLY A 177 -12.16 12.21 -6.65
C GLY A 177 -13.48 12.68 -7.26
N TYR A 178 -14.47 11.79 -7.38
CA TYR A 178 -15.80 12.15 -7.85
C TYR A 178 -16.48 13.16 -6.92
N PHE A 179 -16.39 12.95 -5.61
CA PHE A 179 -16.91 13.91 -4.63
C PHE A 179 -16.25 15.29 -4.79
N ALA A 180 -14.93 15.35 -4.93
CA ALA A 180 -14.20 16.60 -5.16
C ALA A 180 -14.66 17.31 -6.45
N PHE A 181 -14.89 16.56 -7.52
CA PHE A 181 -15.43 17.08 -8.78
C PHE A 181 -16.85 17.63 -8.59
N SER A 182 -17.76 16.87 -7.98
CA SER A 182 -19.15 17.29 -7.74
C SER A 182 -19.26 18.55 -6.88
N GLN A 183 -18.36 18.72 -5.92
CA GLN A 183 -18.33 19.86 -5.00
C GLN A 183 -17.51 21.05 -5.53
N LYS A 184 -16.98 20.98 -6.76
CA LYS A 184 -16.15 22.02 -7.39
C LYS A 184 -14.88 22.34 -6.60
N TYR A 185 -14.20 21.30 -6.12
CA TYR A 185 -12.96 21.40 -5.34
C TYR A 185 -11.69 21.22 -6.19
N LEU A 186 -11.79 21.18 -7.52
CA LEU A 186 -10.64 20.95 -8.39
C LEU A 186 -10.02 22.26 -8.89
N PRO A 187 -8.73 22.25 -9.29
CA PRO A 187 -8.03 23.47 -9.75
C PRO A 187 -8.69 24.22 -10.90
N THR A 188 -9.52 23.54 -11.69
CA THR A 188 -10.27 24.10 -12.82
C THR A 188 -11.51 24.89 -12.40
N ASP A 189 -11.95 24.76 -11.15
CA ASP A 189 -13.17 25.38 -10.66
C ASP A 189 -12.94 26.79 -10.09
N SER A 190 -13.92 27.68 -10.26
CA SER A 190 -13.87 29.05 -9.73
C SER A 190 -13.72 29.12 -8.21
N ASN A 191 -14.21 28.10 -7.49
CA ASN A 191 -14.22 28.05 -6.04
C ASN A 191 -12.92 27.47 -5.46
N TYR A 192 -12.00 26.97 -6.29
CA TYR A 192 -10.78 26.31 -5.84
C TYR A 192 -9.93 27.18 -4.90
N SER A 193 -9.87 28.49 -5.14
CA SER A 193 -9.14 29.43 -4.29
C SER A 193 -9.61 29.41 -2.84
N GLN A 194 -10.91 29.19 -2.61
CA GLN A 194 -11.55 29.13 -1.28
C GLN A 194 -11.41 27.77 -0.60
N VAL A 195 -11.07 26.71 -1.34
CA VAL A 195 -10.91 25.37 -0.76
C VAL A 195 -9.69 25.34 0.18
N PRO A 196 -9.83 24.85 1.42
CA PRO A 196 -8.74 24.73 2.37
C PRO A 196 -7.55 23.93 1.81
N LYS A 197 -6.33 24.31 2.18
CA LYS A 197 -5.10 23.62 1.74
C LYS A 197 -5.15 22.11 2.02
N ALA A 198 -5.65 21.71 3.19
CA ALA A 198 -5.78 20.30 3.57
C ALA A 198 -6.71 19.50 2.64
N ALA A 199 -7.84 20.08 2.23
CA ALA A 199 -8.75 19.47 1.25
C ALA A 199 -8.10 19.36 -0.12
N LYS A 200 -7.37 20.39 -0.56
CA LYS A 200 -6.58 20.33 -1.81
C LYS A 200 -5.56 19.19 -1.78
N MET A 201 -4.86 19.01 -0.66
CA MET A 201 -3.90 17.92 -0.47
C MET A 201 -4.59 16.55 -0.54
N MET A 202 -5.67 16.34 0.22
CA MET A 202 -6.39 15.07 0.26
C MET A 202 -6.95 14.69 -1.12
N HIS A 203 -7.74 15.57 -1.73
CA HIS A 203 -8.40 15.29 -3.02
C HIS A 203 -7.40 15.22 -4.18
N GLY A 204 -6.41 16.12 -4.20
CA GLY A 204 -5.35 16.12 -5.20
C GLY A 204 -4.51 14.85 -5.15
N ALA A 205 -4.13 14.40 -3.94
CA ALA A 205 -3.40 13.14 -3.76
C ALA A 205 -4.23 11.92 -4.17
N ALA A 206 -5.52 11.89 -3.84
CA ALA A 206 -6.40 10.78 -4.25
C ALA A 206 -6.49 10.67 -5.78
N LEU A 207 -6.65 11.79 -6.50
CA LEU A 207 -6.66 11.81 -7.96
C LEU A 207 -5.30 11.46 -8.56
N TYR A 208 -4.21 11.94 -7.95
CA TYR A 208 -2.86 11.62 -8.39
C TYR A 208 -2.54 10.13 -8.25
N HIS A 209 -2.91 9.54 -7.12
CA HIS A 209 -2.79 8.09 -6.88
C HIS A 209 -3.62 7.30 -7.89
N LEU A 210 -4.89 7.68 -8.10
CA LEU A 210 -5.79 7.05 -9.06
C LEU A 210 -5.17 7.06 -10.47
N GLY A 211 -4.71 8.22 -10.93
CA GLY A 211 -4.05 8.36 -12.25
C GLY A 211 -2.78 7.51 -12.36
N SER A 212 -1.90 7.61 -11.35
CA SER A 212 -0.66 6.83 -11.26
C SER A 212 -0.91 5.32 -11.34
N SER A 213 -1.90 4.83 -10.60
CA SER A 213 -2.24 3.40 -10.55
C SER A 213 -2.90 2.92 -11.84
N CYS A 214 -3.78 3.73 -12.45
CA CYS A 214 -4.33 3.42 -13.77
C CYS A 214 -3.23 3.29 -14.83
N VAL A 215 -2.25 4.20 -14.84
CA VAL A 215 -1.09 4.12 -15.74
C VAL A 215 -0.27 2.85 -15.46
N ALA A 216 -0.04 2.51 -14.18
CA ALA A 216 0.66 1.29 -13.80
C ALA A 216 -0.05 0.02 -14.28
N LEU A 217 -1.37 -0.08 -14.06
CA LEU A 217 -2.17 -1.21 -14.50
C LEU A 217 -2.19 -1.34 -16.02
N LEU A 218 -2.39 -0.22 -16.74
CA LEU A 218 -2.35 -0.23 -18.21
C LEU A 218 -0.98 -0.67 -18.73
N PHE A 219 0.10 -0.15 -18.15
CA PHE A 219 1.46 -0.54 -18.53
C PHE A 219 1.67 -2.05 -18.32
N LEU A 220 1.25 -2.58 -17.17
CA LEU A 220 1.34 -4.01 -16.88
C LEU A 220 0.48 -4.85 -17.83
N ILE A 221 -0.74 -4.41 -18.17
CA ILE A 221 -1.61 -5.10 -19.14
C ILE A 221 -0.96 -5.16 -20.51
N VAL A 222 -0.46 -4.02 -21.03
CA VAL A 222 0.21 -3.97 -22.34
C VAL A 222 1.45 -4.87 -22.33
N PHE A 223 2.18 -4.90 -21.22
CA PHE A 223 3.34 -5.75 -21.06
C PHE A 223 3.00 -7.25 -21.01
N CYS A 224 1.99 -7.63 -20.22
CA CYS A 224 1.57 -9.03 -20.06
C CYS A 224 0.92 -9.60 -21.31
N THR A 225 0.19 -8.78 -22.07
CA THR A 225 -0.48 -9.21 -23.32
C THR A 225 0.47 -9.23 -24.52
N GLY A 226 1.70 -8.70 -24.39
CA GLY A 226 2.65 -8.64 -25.50
C GLY A 226 2.23 -7.68 -26.60
N LEU A 227 1.39 -6.68 -26.28
CA LEU A 227 0.95 -5.65 -27.22
C LEU A 227 2.08 -4.71 -27.65
N PHE A 228 3.25 -4.75 -26.99
CA PHE A 228 4.44 -4.10 -27.50
C PHE A 228 4.91 -4.80 -28.78
N PRO A 229 5.09 -4.07 -29.89
CA PRO A 229 5.67 -4.63 -31.11
C PRO A 229 6.98 -5.30 -30.74
N SER A 230 7.24 -6.45 -31.37
CA SER A 230 8.35 -7.38 -31.11
C SER A 230 9.72 -6.74 -31.33
N ILE A 231 10.09 -5.79 -30.49
CA ILE A 231 11.47 -5.41 -30.28
C ILE A 231 12.10 -6.67 -29.69
N GLU A 232 13.10 -7.22 -30.36
CA GLU A 232 13.89 -8.39 -29.94
C GLU A 232 14.75 -8.04 -28.71
N LEU A 233 14.13 -7.47 -27.68
CA LEU A 233 14.77 -7.19 -26.41
C LEU A 233 14.94 -8.53 -25.70
N SER A 234 16.15 -8.79 -25.21
CA SER A 234 16.40 -9.98 -24.40
C SER A 234 15.42 -10.00 -23.22
N LYS A 235 14.87 -11.19 -22.89
CA LYS A 235 13.91 -11.36 -21.78
C LYS A 235 14.40 -10.72 -20.48
N HIS A 236 15.72 -10.76 -20.25
CA HIS A 236 16.40 -10.17 -19.10
C HIS A 236 16.30 -8.64 -19.07
N LEU A 237 16.62 -7.99 -20.19
CA LEU A 237 16.55 -6.54 -20.30
C LEU A 237 15.10 -6.06 -20.19
N ARG A 238 14.17 -6.82 -20.78
CA ARG A 238 12.73 -6.61 -20.63
C ARG A 238 12.28 -6.61 -19.16
N MET A 239 12.74 -7.58 -18.37
CA MET A 239 12.44 -7.67 -16.94
C MET A 239 13.00 -6.45 -16.17
N LYS A 240 14.25 -6.03 -16.46
CA LYS A 240 14.89 -4.86 -15.85
C LYS A 240 14.05 -3.58 -16.02
N TYR A 241 13.53 -3.35 -17.23
CA TYR A 241 12.69 -2.20 -17.52
C TYR A 241 11.36 -2.25 -16.78
N VAL A 242 10.68 -3.40 -16.75
CA VAL A 242 9.41 -3.52 -16.02
C VAL A 242 9.57 -3.28 -14.54
N ILE A 243 10.58 -3.88 -13.92
CA ILE A 243 10.82 -3.67 -12.49
C ILE A 243 11.17 -2.22 -12.20
N CYS A 244 12.00 -1.58 -13.03
CA CYS A 244 12.29 -0.15 -12.90
C CYS A 244 11.02 0.71 -12.94
N ILE A 245 10.14 0.46 -13.91
CA ILE A 245 8.87 1.18 -14.05
C ILE A 245 7.96 0.91 -12.84
N CYS A 246 7.87 -0.33 -12.37
CA CYS A 246 7.11 -0.67 -11.16
C CYS A 246 7.65 0.05 -9.91
N VAL A 247 8.98 0.18 -9.77
CA VAL A 247 9.60 0.94 -8.67
C VAL A 247 9.23 2.43 -8.77
N VAL A 248 9.35 3.03 -9.95
CA VAL A 248 9.02 4.46 -10.16
C VAL A 248 7.55 4.73 -9.88
N LEU A 249 6.64 3.90 -10.39
CA LEU A 249 5.21 4.04 -10.17
C LEU A 249 4.81 3.75 -8.71
N GLY A 250 5.46 2.78 -8.08
CA GLY A 250 5.34 2.51 -6.65
C GLY A 250 5.75 3.71 -5.79
N MET A 251 6.80 4.43 -6.19
CA MET A 251 7.23 5.64 -5.48
C MET A 251 6.19 6.77 -5.60
N PHE A 252 5.55 6.93 -6.76
CA PHE A 252 4.51 7.94 -6.96
C PHE A 252 3.25 7.66 -6.13
N THR A 253 2.76 6.42 -6.15
CA THR A 253 1.62 6.00 -5.29
C THR A 253 1.95 6.16 -3.81
N PHE A 254 3.15 5.77 -3.39
CA PHE A 254 3.62 5.96 -2.02
C PHE A 254 3.61 7.44 -1.57
N CYS A 255 4.15 8.34 -2.39
CA CYS A 255 4.11 9.77 -2.10
C CYS A 255 2.67 10.31 -2.05
N ALA A 256 1.79 9.81 -2.92
CA ALA A 256 0.38 10.17 -2.94
C ALA A 256 -0.32 9.78 -1.63
N ASP A 257 -0.13 8.55 -1.15
CA ASP A 257 -0.72 8.08 0.12
C ASP A 257 -0.32 8.99 1.30
N TRP A 258 0.94 9.42 1.37
CA TRP A 258 1.39 10.34 2.43
C TRP A 258 0.73 11.71 2.36
N ILE A 259 0.65 12.30 1.17
CA ILE A 259 -0.01 13.60 0.97
C ILE A 259 -1.50 13.48 1.28
N PHE A 260 -2.12 12.37 0.87
CA PHE A 260 -3.52 12.05 1.18
C PHE A 260 -3.76 12.02 2.69
N TRP A 261 -2.97 11.23 3.43
CA TRP A 261 -3.14 11.10 4.88
C TRP A 261 -2.83 12.38 5.64
N ALA A 262 -1.84 13.16 5.20
CA ALA A 262 -1.55 14.46 5.79
C ALA A 262 -2.72 15.45 5.62
N GLY A 263 -3.29 15.52 4.41
CA GLY A 263 -4.47 16.36 4.14
C GLY A 263 -5.72 15.87 4.89
N PHE A 264 -5.94 14.54 4.91
CA PHE A 264 -7.07 13.91 5.59
C PHE A 264 -7.04 14.17 7.09
N LEU A 265 -5.93 13.88 7.78
CA LEU A 265 -5.82 14.09 9.23
C LEU A 265 -5.93 15.57 9.59
N GLU A 266 -5.44 16.46 8.72
CA GLU A 266 -5.58 17.89 8.93
C GLU A 266 -7.04 18.35 8.87
N LEU A 267 -7.82 17.85 7.90
CA LEU A 267 -9.25 18.11 7.78
C LEU A 267 -10.08 17.46 8.89
N ALA A 268 -9.81 16.20 9.21
CA ALA A 268 -10.61 15.45 10.17
C ALA A 268 -10.41 15.97 11.60
N GLY A 269 -9.19 16.40 11.94
CA GLY A 269 -8.89 16.88 13.29
C GLY A 269 -9.30 15.85 14.34
N ASP A 270 -10.02 16.30 15.37
CA ASP A 270 -10.45 15.45 16.48
C ASP A 270 -11.63 14.52 16.10
N THR A 271 -12.17 14.63 14.89
CA THR A 271 -13.21 13.72 14.37
C THR A 271 -12.65 12.42 13.80
N TYR A 272 -11.31 12.26 13.79
CA TYR A 272 -10.63 11.01 13.49
C TYR A 272 -9.72 10.62 14.67
N CYS A 273 -10.35 10.08 15.71
CA CYS A 273 -9.69 9.62 16.91
C CYS A 273 -9.38 8.12 16.80
N VAL A 274 -8.16 7.76 16.37
CA VAL A 274 -7.77 6.35 16.26
C VAL A 274 -7.44 5.79 17.64
N PRO A 275 -8.16 4.76 18.11
CA PRO A 275 -7.85 4.15 19.38
C PRO A 275 -6.72 3.12 19.22
N GLU A 276 -5.99 2.79 20.29
CA GLU A 276 -5.02 1.66 20.26
C GLU A 276 -4.00 1.76 19.10
N LEU A 277 -3.54 2.97 18.77
CA LEU A 277 -2.72 3.23 17.57
C LEU A 277 -1.46 2.34 17.50
N GLU A 278 -0.84 2.07 18.65
CA GLU A 278 0.36 1.24 18.76
C GLU A 278 0.05 -0.25 18.53
N LEU A 279 -1.10 -0.74 19.00
CA LEU A 279 -1.55 -2.11 18.74
C LEU A 279 -1.86 -2.32 17.26
N GLN A 280 -2.57 -1.37 16.64
CA GLN A 280 -2.88 -1.40 15.20
C GLN A 280 -1.59 -1.39 14.35
N ALA A 281 -0.61 -0.59 14.74
CA ALA A 281 0.72 -0.60 14.13
C ALA A 281 1.41 -1.96 14.29
N GLY A 282 1.41 -2.53 15.51
CA GLY A 282 2.00 -3.82 15.81
C GLY A 282 1.41 -4.96 14.97
N ILE A 283 0.08 -5.01 14.83
CA ILE A 283 -0.62 -6.00 13.99
C ILE A 283 -0.15 -5.89 12.55
N ARG A 284 -0.08 -4.66 12.02
CA ARG A 284 0.39 -4.44 10.66
C ARG A 284 1.84 -4.86 10.48
N ILE A 285 2.71 -4.60 11.46
CA ILE A 285 4.11 -5.03 11.44
C ILE A 285 4.21 -6.54 11.34
N VAL A 286 3.56 -7.26 12.25
CA VAL A 286 3.64 -8.73 12.33
C VAL A 286 3.08 -9.37 11.07
N LEU A 287 1.89 -8.97 10.65
CA LEU A 287 1.23 -9.56 9.48
C LEU A 287 1.96 -9.24 8.18
N SER A 288 2.55 -8.04 8.03
CA SER A 288 3.38 -7.72 6.85
C SER A 288 4.66 -8.55 6.81
N ALA A 289 5.33 -8.73 7.96
CA ALA A 289 6.53 -9.56 8.05
C ALA A 289 6.23 -11.03 7.71
N LEU A 290 5.11 -11.58 8.22
CA LEU A 290 4.66 -12.92 7.85
C LEU A 290 4.37 -13.03 6.35
N GLY A 291 3.72 -12.03 5.76
CA GLY A 291 3.47 -11.97 4.33
C GLY A 291 4.75 -12.01 3.49
N ALA A 292 5.77 -11.24 3.88
CA ALA A 292 7.07 -11.26 3.20
C ALA A 292 7.82 -12.58 3.40
N PHE A 293 7.76 -13.15 4.61
CA PHE A 293 8.37 -14.44 4.94
C PHE A 293 7.81 -15.55 4.06
N PHE A 294 6.49 -15.74 4.04
CA PHE A 294 5.86 -16.76 3.18
C PHE A 294 5.97 -16.40 1.70
N GLY A 295 6.04 -15.11 1.37
CA GLY A 295 6.30 -14.62 0.03
C GLY A 295 7.69 -14.99 -0.51
N GLY A 296 8.70 -15.09 0.37
CA GLY A 296 10.08 -15.41 0.01
C GLY A 296 10.50 -16.87 0.29
N ALA A 297 9.76 -17.60 1.11
CA ALA A 297 10.09 -18.95 1.56
C ALA A 297 9.88 -20.06 0.52
N ILE A 298 9.10 -19.78 -0.53
CA ILE A 298 8.70 -20.74 -1.57
C ILE A 298 9.03 -20.13 -2.93
#